data_AF-A0A7J4M7K6-F1
#
_entry.id   AF-A0A7J4M7K6-F1
#
_cell.length_a   1.000
_cell.length_b   1.000
_cell.length_c   1.000
_cell.angle_alpha   90.00
_cell.angle_beta   90.00
_cell.angle_gamma   90.00
#
_symmetry.space_group_name_H-M   'P 1'
#
loop_
_entity.id
_entity.type
_entity.pdbx_description
1 polymer ?
#
loop_
_entity_poly.entity_id
_entity_poly.type
_entity_poly.pdbx_seq_one_letter_code
_entity_poly.pdbx_strand_id
1 'polypeptide(L)'
;MKHKILVIILTICLIASIALSFLPTSQICGVRSGCEAVQNSPYKNTFGIDNGYLGIIAFFILLSLTISHLRTPKRYKKILIFAGVLTGSIIAFFFICLQIFVIKALCTYCLVIDIGIILGLVLIFPTKRKK
;
A
#
# COMPACT_ATOMS: atom_id res chain seq x y z
N MET A 1 -14.63 9.64 -11.59
CA MET A 1 -14.79 9.51 -10.13
C MET A 1 -13.88 8.45 -9.52
N LYS A 2 -13.90 7.20 -10.00
CA LYS A 2 -13.02 6.11 -9.50
C LYS A 2 -11.54 6.49 -9.31
N HIS A 3 -10.89 7.07 -10.33
CA HIS A 3 -9.49 7.48 -10.22
C HIS A 3 -9.24 8.67 -9.27
N LYS A 4 -10.24 9.53 -9.00
CA LYS A 4 -10.10 10.58 -7.97
C LYS A 4 -10.06 9.98 -6.57
N ILE A 5 -10.91 8.97 -6.31
CA ILE A 5 -10.90 8.23 -5.04
C ILE A 5 -9.60 7.45 -4.89
N LEU A 6 -9.12 6.83 -5.98
CA LEU A 6 -7.82 6.14 -5.98
C LEU A 6 -6.68 7.08 -5.56
N VAL A 7 -6.65 8.32 -6.05
CA VAL A 7 -5.65 9.32 -5.63
C VAL A 7 -5.69 9.52 -4.10
N ILE A 8 -6.87 9.69 -3.50
CA ILE A 8 -7.01 9.89 -2.05
C ILE A 8 -6.44 8.68 -1.29
N ILE A 9 -6.80 7.47 -1.70
CA ILE A 9 -6.31 6.23 -1.10
C ILE A 9 -4.79 6.14 -1.20
N LEU A 10 -4.22 6.36 -2.40
CA LEU A 10 -2.77 6.31 -2.62
C LEU A 10 -2.03 7.37 -1.81
N THR A 11 -2.61 8.56 -1.62
CA THR A 11 -2.05 9.59 -0.75
C THR A 11 -2.02 9.14 0.70
N ILE A 12 -3.08 8.50 1.21
CA ILE A 12 -3.12 7.95 2.57
C ILE A 12 -2.05 6.86 2.74
N CYS A 13 -1.95 5.92 1.78
CA CYS A 13 -0.91 4.88 1.81
C CYS A 13 0.49 5.49 1.81
N LEU A 14 0.75 6.50 0.97
CA LEU A 14 2.03 7.20 0.90
C LEU A 14 2.38 7.86 2.24
N ILE A 15 1.43 8.56 2.86
CA ILE A 15 1.64 9.20 4.18
C ILE A 15 1.94 8.14 5.25
N ALA A 16 1.20 7.02 5.25
CA ALA A 16 1.44 5.93 6.18
C ALA A 16 2.84 5.30 5.99
N SER A 17 3.30 5.13 4.75
CA SER A 17 4.65 4.64 4.46
C SER A 17 5.73 5.62 4.93
N ILE A 18 5.54 6.93 4.71
CA ILE A 18 6.45 7.97 5.22
C ILE A 18 6.51 7.93 6.75
N ALA A 19 5.36 7.87 7.41
CA ALA A 19 5.31 7.77 8.87
C ALA A 19 6.10 6.56 9.38
N LEU A 20 5.96 5.40 8.73
CA LEU A 20 6.63 4.16 9.13
C LEU A 20 8.15 4.21 8.93
N SER A 21 8.63 4.91 7.90
CA SER A 21 10.07 5.02 7.60
C SER A 21 10.80 6.05 8.44
N PHE A 22 10.14 7.15 8.81
CA PHE A 22 10.81 8.31 9.43
C PHE A 22 10.49 8.50 10.91
N LEU A 23 9.41 7.89 11.43
CA LEU A 23 9.08 8.00 12.86
C LEU A 23 9.58 6.77 13.62
N PRO A 24 10.09 6.96 14.85
CA PRO A 24 10.52 5.85 15.68
C PRO A 24 9.32 4.97 16.05
N THR A 25 9.50 3.65 15.93
CA THR A 25 8.47 2.64 16.18
C THR A 25 7.83 2.78 17.56
N SER A 26 8.61 3.13 18.58
CA SER A 26 8.12 3.35 19.94
C SER A 26 7.06 4.46 20.06
N GLN A 27 7.10 5.47 19.18
CA GLN A 27 6.14 6.58 19.19
C GLN A 27 4.85 6.23 18.42
N ILE A 28 4.97 5.58 17.26
CA ILE A 28 3.81 5.33 16.38
C ILE A 28 3.12 4.00 16.66
N CYS A 29 3.85 2.97 17.06
CA CYS A 29 3.28 1.66 17.37
C CYS A 29 2.82 1.56 18.83
N GLY A 30 3.42 2.35 19.73
CA GLY A 30 3.32 2.14 21.17
C GLY A 30 4.18 0.96 21.65
N VAL A 31 4.69 1.07 22.87
CA VAL A 31 5.60 0.08 23.47
C VAL A 31 4.88 -1.25 23.69
N ARG A 32 5.52 -2.36 23.29
CA ARG A 32 5.07 -3.74 23.47
C ARG A 32 3.76 -4.06 22.75
N SER A 33 3.53 -3.38 21.63
CA SER A 33 2.39 -3.58 20.75
C SER A 33 2.66 -4.62 19.66
N GLY A 34 1.60 -5.11 19.03
CA GLY A 34 1.73 -5.97 17.83
C GLY A 34 2.41 -5.26 16.65
N CYS A 35 2.28 -3.93 16.57
CA CYS A 35 2.94 -3.10 15.58
C CYS A 35 4.47 -3.08 15.76
N GLU A 36 4.95 -2.97 17.01
CA GLU A 36 6.38 -3.04 17.31
C GLU A 36 6.96 -4.43 16.97
N ALA A 37 6.23 -5.51 17.27
CA ALA A 37 6.65 -6.87 16.92
C ALA A 37 6.82 -7.06 15.40
N VAL A 38 5.89 -6.53 14.59
CA VAL A 38 6.01 -6.56 13.12
C VAL A 38 7.21 -5.73 12.64
N GLN A 39 7.41 -4.53 13.20
CA GLN A 39 8.49 -3.62 12.83
C GLN A 39 9.88 -4.03 13.37
N ASN A 40 9.96 -5.06 14.21
CA ASN A 40 11.24 -5.66 14.61
C ASN A 40 11.43 -7.07 14.03
N SER A 41 10.51 -7.51 13.17
CA SER A 41 10.59 -8.81 12.51
C SER A 41 11.59 -8.79 11.34
N PRO A 42 12.15 -9.95 10.93
CA PRO A 42 12.99 -10.03 9.75
C PRO A 42 12.25 -9.63 8.46
N TYR A 43 10.91 -9.67 8.47
CA TYR A 43 10.06 -9.32 7.34
C TYR A 43 9.84 -7.81 7.18
N LYS A 44 10.35 -6.98 8.10
CA LYS A 44 10.36 -5.51 7.93
C LYS A 44 11.15 -5.09 6.68
N ASN A 45 12.15 -5.88 6.31
CA ASN A 45 12.99 -5.60 5.16
C ASN A 45 12.74 -6.62 4.04
N THR A 46 12.67 -6.14 2.80
CA THR A 46 12.65 -6.97 1.60
C THR A 46 13.90 -6.68 0.78
N PHE A 47 14.67 -7.72 0.45
CA PHE A 47 15.99 -7.58 -0.20
C PHE A 47 16.96 -6.63 0.53
N GLY A 48 16.87 -6.57 1.87
CA GLY A 48 17.69 -5.68 2.71
C GLY A 48 17.22 -4.23 2.77
N ILE A 49 16.13 -3.88 2.08
CA ILE A 49 15.55 -2.53 2.08
C ILE A 49 14.30 -2.53 2.97
N ASP A 50 14.18 -1.52 3.84
CA ASP A 50 12.98 -1.31 4.65
C ASP A 50 11.74 -1.17 3.78
N ASN A 51 10.70 -1.95 4.09
CA ASN A 51 9.47 -1.98 3.29
C ASN A 51 8.74 -0.63 3.27
N GLY A 52 8.92 0.22 4.28
CA GLY A 52 8.41 1.58 4.28
C GLY A 52 8.99 2.40 3.12
N TYR A 53 10.31 2.32 2.86
CA TYR A 53 10.93 3.01 1.73
C TYR A 53 10.44 2.47 0.38
N LEU A 54 10.29 1.15 0.27
CA LEU A 54 9.71 0.53 -0.92
C LEU A 54 8.28 1.01 -1.17
N GLY A 55 7.48 1.12 -0.10
CA GLY A 55 6.13 1.68 -0.12
C GLY A 55 6.12 3.13 -0.62
N ILE A 56 7.00 3.99 -0.08
CA ILE A 56 7.11 5.40 -0.50
C ILE A 56 7.35 5.49 -2.01
N ILE A 57 8.34 4.75 -2.52
CA ILE A 57 8.69 4.78 -3.95
C ILE A 57 7.50 4.29 -4.79
N ALA A 58 6.92 3.13 -4.43
CA ALA A 58 5.83 2.53 -5.17
C ALA A 58 4.58 3.43 -5.21
N PHE A 59 4.14 3.94 -4.05
CA PHE A 59 2.97 4.80 -3.96
C PHE A 59 3.22 6.16 -4.61
N PHE A 60 4.42 6.73 -4.52
CA PHE A 60 4.74 7.98 -5.19
C PHE A 60 4.67 7.85 -6.72
N ILE A 61 5.25 6.79 -7.30
CA ILE A 61 5.19 6.51 -8.74
C ILE A 61 3.74 6.30 -9.17
N LEU A 62 2.99 5.47 -8.45
CA LEU A 62 1.62 5.12 -8.78
C LEU A 62 0.67 6.33 -8.64
N LEU A 63 0.87 7.16 -7.61
CA LEU A 63 0.14 8.40 -7.39
C LEU A 63 0.41 9.40 -8.53
N SER A 64 1.68 9.62 -8.87
CA SER A 64 2.08 10.51 -9.98
C SER A 64 1.50 10.07 -11.31
N LEU A 65 1.54 8.76 -11.60
CA LEU A 65 0.94 8.18 -12.79
C LEU A 65 -0.58 8.37 -12.81
N THR A 66 -1.24 8.19 -11.67
CA THR A 66 -2.69 8.36 -11.54
C THR A 66 -3.11 9.82 -11.72
N ILE A 67 -2.40 10.77 -11.11
CA ILE A 67 -2.62 12.22 -11.30
C ILE A 67 -2.40 12.61 -12.76
N SER A 68 -1.33 12.10 -13.39
CA SER A 68 -1.05 12.32 -14.81
C SER A 68 -2.16 11.77 -15.71
N HIS A 69 -2.77 10.64 -15.35
CA HIS A 69 -3.93 10.08 -16.05
C HIS A 69 -5.19 10.94 -15.88
N LEU A 70 -5.40 11.55 -14.71
CA LEU A 70 -6.51 12.48 -14.49
C LEU A 70 -6.43 13.73 -15.39
N ARG A 71 -5.22 14.27 -15.60
CA ARG A 71 -5.00 15.44 -16.47
C ARG A 71 -5.06 15.08 -17.94
N THR A 72 -4.40 13.98 -18.33
CA THR A 72 -4.32 13.52 -19.72
C THR A 72 -4.61 12.01 -19.78
N PRO A 73 -5.89 11.62 -19.92
CA PRO A 73 -6.28 10.23 -19.90
C PRO A 73 -5.78 9.51 -21.15
N LYS A 74 -4.97 8.46 -20.94
CA LYS A 74 -4.45 7.60 -22.02
C LYS A 74 -4.64 6.12 -21.65
N ARG A 75 -4.95 5.27 -22.64
CA ARG A 75 -5.19 3.83 -22.44
C ARG A 75 -4.02 3.12 -21.76
N TYR A 76 -2.79 3.36 -22.21
CA TYR A 76 -1.61 2.72 -21.61
C TYR A 76 -1.43 3.09 -20.13
N LYS A 77 -1.67 4.36 -19.74
CA LYS A 77 -1.60 4.78 -18.33
C LYS A 77 -2.62 4.02 -17.49
N LYS A 78 -3.84 3.81 -18.00
CA LYS A 78 -4.87 3.03 -17.30
C LYS A 78 -4.43 1.58 -17.06
N ILE A 79 -3.81 0.96 -18.07
CA ILE A 79 -3.26 -0.40 -17.98
C ILE A 79 -2.13 -0.45 -16.94
N LEU A 80 -1.19 0.50 -16.99
CA LEU A 80 -0.09 0.60 -16.03
C LEU A 80 -0.58 0.83 -14.60
N ILE A 81 -1.57 1.69 -14.39
CA ILE A 81 -2.19 1.92 -13.07
C ILE A 81 -2.83 0.62 -12.57
N PHE A 82 -3.60 -0.07 -13.42
CA PHE A 82 -4.23 -1.33 -13.05
C PHE A 82 -3.19 -2.40 -12.69
N ALA A 83 -2.14 -2.55 -13.50
CA ALA A 83 -1.05 -3.47 -13.24
C ALA A 83 -0.34 -3.14 -11.91
N GLY A 84 -0.01 -1.87 -11.68
CA GLY A 84 0.63 -1.44 -10.43
C GLY A 84 -0.22 -1.69 -9.19
N VAL A 85 -1.51 -1.36 -9.25
CA VAL A 85 -2.46 -1.61 -8.16
C VAL A 85 -2.67 -3.11 -7.92
N LEU A 86 -2.75 -3.91 -8.99
CA LEU A 86 -2.88 -5.37 -8.90
C LEU A 86 -1.64 -5.99 -8.24
N THR A 87 -0.44 -5.65 -8.71
CA THR A 87 0.81 -6.13 -8.12
C THR A 87 0.93 -5.71 -6.66
N GLY A 88 0.65 -4.45 -6.36
CA GLY A 88 0.64 -3.95 -4.98
C GLY A 88 -0.35 -4.69 -4.08
N SER A 89 -1.54 -5.04 -4.60
CA SER A 89 -2.55 -5.80 -3.86
C SER A 89 -2.14 -7.25 -3.58
N ILE A 90 -1.44 -7.89 -4.51
CA ILE A 90 -0.90 -9.24 -4.31
C ILE A 90 0.17 -9.22 -3.20
N ILE A 91 1.07 -8.23 -3.25
CA ILE A 91 2.12 -8.05 -2.22
C ILE A 91 1.48 -7.74 -0.86
N ALA A 92 0.48 -6.85 -0.82
CA ALA A 92 -0.27 -6.51 0.38
C ALA A 92 -0.96 -7.74 0.99
N PHE A 93 -1.61 -8.58 0.17
CA PHE A 93 -2.23 -9.81 0.64
C PHE A 93 -1.19 -10.77 1.25
N PHE A 94 -0.03 -10.89 0.63
CA PHE A 94 1.08 -11.67 1.18
C PHE A 94 1.55 -11.15 2.53
N PHE A 95 1.72 -9.82 2.69
CA PHE A 95 2.11 -9.23 3.98
C PHE A 95 1.04 -9.39 5.07
N ILE A 96 -0.25 -9.30 4.73
CA ILE A 96 -1.33 -9.60 5.67
C ILE A 96 -1.23 -11.06 6.14
N CYS A 97 -1.03 -12.00 5.21
CA CYS A 97 -0.84 -13.41 5.56
C CYS A 97 0.39 -13.62 6.46
N LEU A 98 1.51 -12.97 6.18
CA LEU A 98 2.70 -13.03 7.04
C LEU A 98 2.40 -12.51 8.46
N GLN A 99 1.70 -11.39 8.59
CA GLN A 99 1.33 -10.81 9.89
C GLN A 99 0.47 -11.77 10.71
N ILE A 100 -0.54 -12.39 10.09
CA ILE A 100 -1.49 -13.27 10.79
C ILE A 100 -0.89 -14.64 11.12
N PHE A 101 -0.26 -15.31 10.13
CA PHE A 101 0.13 -16.71 10.26
C PHE A 101 1.54 -16.91 10.80
N VAL A 102 2.46 -16.00 10.46
CA VAL A 102 3.89 -16.15 10.81
C VAL A 102 4.25 -15.31 12.02
N ILE A 103 3.99 -14.00 11.96
CA ILE A 103 4.35 -13.06 13.04
C ILE A 103 3.37 -13.17 14.22
N LYS A 104 2.11 -13.53 13.94
CA LYS A 104 1.01 -13.59 14.91
C LYS A 104 0.80 -12.24 15.63
N ALA A 105 1.01 -11.15 14.91
CA ALA A 105 0.85 -9.79 15.38
C ALA A 105 0.39 -8.89 14.23
N LEU A 106 -0.32 -7.81 14.56
CA LEU A 106 -0.87 -6.87 13.59
C LEU A 106 -0.26 -5.49 13.75
N CYS A 107 0.14 -4.89 12.63
CA CYS A 107 0.59 -3.51 12.54
C CYS A 107 -0.49 -2.64 11.89
N THR A 108 -1.02 -1.67 12.64
CA THR A 108 -2.07 -0.78 12.15
C THR A 108 -1.66 -0.02 10.88
N TYR A 109 -0.42 0.46 10.81
CA TYR A 109 0.09 1.19 9.66
C TYR A 109 0.22 0.29 8.43
N CYS A 110 0.76 -0.92 8.59
CA CYS A 110 0.83 -1.90 7.49
C CYS A 110 -0.59 -2.25 7.00
N LEU A 111 -1.54 -2.48 7.91
CA LEU A 111 -2.93 -2.78 7.53
C LEU A 111 -3.59 -1.61 6.77
N VAL A 112 -3.36 -0.36 7.15
CA VAL A 112 -3.85 0.81 6.39
C VAL A 112 -3.32 0.79 4.96
N ILE A 113 -2.03 0.50 4.79
CA ILE A 113 -1.37 0.42 3.48
C ILE A 113 -1.94 -0.75 2.66
N ASP A 114 -1.94 -1.95 3.25
CA ASP A 114 -2.30 -3.20 2.59
C ASP A 114 -3.78 -3.22 2.18
N ILE A 115 -4.67 -2.86 3.11
CA ILE A 115 -6.11 -2.77 2.83
C ILE A 115 -6.37 -1.62 1.86
N GLY A 116 -5.67 -0.49 2.00
CA GLY A 116 -5.81 0.66 1.11
C GLY A 116 -5.58 0.30 -0.35
N ILE A 117 -4.47 -0.38 -0.67
CA ILE A 117 -4.19 -0.76 -2.05
C ILE A 117 -5.16 -1.82 -2.59
N ILE A 118 -5.59 -2.78 -1.75
CA ILE A 118 -6.60 -3.79 -2.11
C ILE A 118 -7.95 -3.11 -2.41
N LEU A 119 -8.38 -2.14 -1.60
CA LEU A 119 -9.58 -1.35 -1.88
C LEU A 119 -9.42 -0.55 -3.17
N GLY A 120 -8.23 0.00 -3.41
CA GLY A 120 -7.86 0.61 -4.68
C GLY A 120 -8.12 -0.31 -5.88
N LEU A 121 -7.71 -1.58 -5.77
CA LEU A 121 -7.94 -2.60 -6.80
C LEU A 121 -9.43 -2.85 -7.00
N VAL A 122 -10.18 -3.10 -5.93
CA VAL A 122 -11.63 -3.37 -6.01
C VAL A 122 -12.37 -2.22 -6.70
N LEU A 123 -12.00 -0.97 -6.41
CA LEU A 123 -12.62 0.22 -7.01
C LEU A 123 -12.39 0.31 -8.53
N ILE A 124 -11.17 0.04 -8.97
CA ILE A 124 -10.79 0.12 -10.39
C ILE A 124 -11.03 -1.17 -11.16
N PHE A 125 -11.31 -2.28 -10.46
CA PHE A 125 -11.49 -3.57 -11.06
C PHE A 125 -12.56 -3.46 -12.16
N PRO A 126 -12.31 -4.01 -13.35
CA PRO A 126 -13.30 -4.02 -14.41
C PRO A 126 -14.44 -4.95 -14.01
N THR A 127 -15.38 -4.43 -13.21
CA THR A 127 -16.65 -5.10 -12.97
C THR A 127 -17.30 -5.28 -14.34
N LYS A 128 -17.43 -6.52 -14.81
CA LYS A 128 -18.28 -6.82 -15.97
C LYS A 128 -19.67 -6.30 -15.60
N ARG A 129 -20.05 -5.16 -16.15
CA ARG A 129 -21.43 -4.68 -16.10
C ARG A 129 -22.21 -5.74 -16.88
N LYS A 130 -22.89 -6.66 -16.17
CA LYS A 130 -23.91 -7.52 -16.79
C LYS A 130 -24.85 -6.55 -17.51
N LYS A 131 -24.86 -6.64 -18.84
CA LYS A 131 -25.82 -5.94 -19.68
C LYS A 131 -27.14 -6.69 -19.60
#